data_AF-A0A9N8VBD0-F1
#
_entry.id   AF-A0A9N8VBD0-F1
#
_cell.length_a   1.000
_cell.length_b   1.000
_cell.length_c   1.000
_cell.angle_alpha   90.00
_cell.angle_beta   90.00
_cell.angle_gamma   90.00
#
_symmetry.space_group_name_H-M   'P 1'
#
loop_
_entity.id
_entity.type
_entity.pdbx_description
1 polymer ?
#
loop_
_entity_poly.entity_id
_entity_poly.type
_entity_poly.pdbx_seq_one_letter_code
_entity_poly.pdbx_strand_id
1 'polypeptide(L)'
;MNEIQGDLFDNSDKNDALAHFGQVAYLLRGNRYIFYLITKSNVNDKPTEEDFEKSLIDLRNLCEKLNVQGLSVPRLGTGLDCLKLEFVKDAINRVFTGCNIRITMYYL
;
A
#
# COMPACT_ATOMS: atom_id res chain seq x y z
N MET A 1 -10.91 -28.03 4.97
CA MET A 1 -9.82 -27.11 5.33
C MET A 1 -9.02 -26.90 4.07
N ASN A 2 -9.32 -25.86 3.30
CA ASN A 2 -8.52 -25.51 2.13
C ASN A 2 -7.84 -24.19 2.48
N GLU A 3 -6.54 -24.27 2.78
CA GLU A 3 -5.65 -23.12 2.76
C GLU A 3 -5.58 -22.66 1.30
N ILE A 4 -6.30 -21.58 0.99
CA ILE A 4 -6.12 -20.87 -0.25
C ILE A 4 -4.87 -20.02 -0.04
N GLN A 5 -3.75 -20.59 -0.46
CA GLN A 5 -2.45 -19.94 -0.57
C GLN A 5 -2.56 -18.82 -1.63
N GLY A 6 -3.12 -17.67 -1.24
CA GLY A 6 -2.97 -16.42 -1.98
C GLY A 6 -1.58 -15.87 -1.70
N ASP A 7 -0.57 -16.51 -2.28
CA ASP A 7 0.83 -16.13 -2.15
C ASP A 7 1.13 -14.82 -2.87
N LEU A 8 2.26 -14.24 -2.46
CA LEU A 8 2.87 -12.93 -2.73
C LEU A 8 2.74 -12.31 -4.14
N PHE A 9 2.26 -13.03 -5.14
CA PHE A 9 2.03 -12.57 -6.51
C PHE A 9 0.85 -13.37 -7.07
N ASP A 10 -0.09 -12.69 -7.75
CA ASP A 10 -1.15 -13.34 -8.53
C ASP A 10 -0.51 -14.45 -9.39
N ASN A 11 -0.95 -15.70 -9.21
CA ASN A 11 -0.23 -16.91 -9.65
C ASN A 11 -0.28 -17.11 -11.19
N SER A 12 -0.56 -16.05 -11.95
CA SER A 12 -0.40 -15.98 -13.40
C SER A 12 0.97 -15.45 -13.85
N ASP A 13 1.71 -14.74 -12.99
CA ASP A 13 2.99 -14.13 -13.35
C ASP A 13 4.16 -14.88 -12.68
N LYS A 14 4.36 -16.13 -13.11
CA LYS A 14 5.63 -16.83 -12.92
C LYS A 14 6.70 -16.20 -13.82
N ASN A 15 7.22 -15.05 -13.41
CA ASN A 15 8.53 -14.55 -13.82
C ASN A 15 9.07 -13.77 -12.62
N ASP A 16 10.39 -13.71 -12.45
CA ASP A 16 11.09 -13.07 -11.33
C ASP A 16 10.87 -11.54 -11.24
N ALA A 17 9.63 -11.09 -11.09
CA ALA A 17 9.27 -9.68 -10.98
C ALA A 17 9.45 -9.23 -9.53
N LEU A 18 10.70 -8.90 -9.20
CA LEU A 18 11.04 -7.99 -8.10
C LEU A 18 9.98 -6.87 -8.09
N ALA A 19 9.19 -6.80 -7.02
CA ALA A 19 8.12 -5.82 -6.91
C ALA A 19 8.69 -4.42 -7.20
N HIS A 20 8.10 -3.75 -8.19
CA HIS A 20 8.64 -2.54 -8.79
C HIS A 20 8.30 -1.31 -7.93
N PHE A 21 9.12 -0.27 -7.97
CA PHE A 21 8.91 0.92 -7.14
C PHE A 21 7.56 1.58 -7.43
N GLY A 22 6.88 2.01 -6.36
CA GLY A 22 5.53 2.56 -6.49
C GLY A 22 4.43 1.50 -6.65
N GLN A 23 4.73 0.22 -6.44
CA GLN A 23 3.74 -0.86 -6.36
C GLN A 23 3.43 -1.25 -4.91
N VAL A 24 2.39 -2.05 -4.74
CA VAL A 24 1.93 -2.58 -3.47
C VAL A 24 1.83 -4.10 -3.55
N ALA A 25 2.56 -4.78 -2.67
CA ALA A 25 2.36 -6.21 -2.44
C ALA A 25 1.24 -6.41 -1.40
N TYR A 26 0.52 -7.53 -1.46
CA TYR A 26 -0.47 -7.86 -0.45
C TYR A 26 -0.42 -9.33 -0.03
N LEU A 27 -0.85 -9.59 1.20
CA LEU A 27 -0.98 -10.93 1.75
C LEU A 27 -2.38 -11.11 2.36
N LEU A 28 -3.07 -12.18 1.98
CA LEU A 28 -4.34 -12.55 2.60
C LEU A 28 -4.08 -13.32 3.90
N ARG A 29 -4.60 -12.82 5.03
CA ARG A 29 -4.53 -13.48 6.34
C ARG A 29 -5.92 -13.55 6.94
N GLY A 30 -6.51 -14.75 6.93
CA GLY A 30 -7.89 -14.96 7.36
C GLY A 30 -8.84 -14.20 6.42
N ASN A 31 -9.55 -13.21 6.96
CA ASN A 31 -10.52 -12.40 6.22
C ASN A 31 -10.03 -10.97 5.91
N ARG A 32 -8.73 -10.70 6.03
CA ARG A 32 -8.15 -9.36 5.81
C ARG A 32 -6.90 -9.41 4.96
N TYR A 33 -6.68 -8.34 4.20
CA TYR A 33 -5.48 -8.11 3.43
C TYR A 33 -4.48 -7.28 4.24
N ILE A 34 -3.21 -7.66 4.16
CA ILE A 34 -2.09 -6.88 4.66
C ILE A 34 -1.38 -6.31 3.45
N PHE A 35 -1.39 -4.98 3.29
CA PHE A 35 -0.74 -4.29 2.19
C PHE A 35 0.64 -3.78 2.59
N TYR A 36 1.63 -3.99 1.72
CA TYR A 36 3.01 -3.55 1.87
C TYR A 36 3.33 -2.56 0.75
N LEU A 37 3.43 -1.27 1.10
CA LEU A 37 3.79 -0.21 0.15
C LEU A 37 5.30 -0.25 -0.09
N ILE A 38 5.70 -0.35 -1.36
CA ILE A 38 7.10 -0.41 -1.75
C ILE A 38 7.53 0.98 -2.23
N THR A 39 8.15 1.73 -1.33
CA THR A 39 8.42 3.16 -1.52
C THR A 39 9.89 3.50 -1.79
N LYS A 40 10.83 2.54 -1.71
CA LYS A 40 12.27 2.79 -1.88
C LYS A 40 13.05 1.60 -2.45
N SER A 41 14.16 1.89 -3.14
CA SER A 41 15.13 0.95 -3.72
C SER A 41 15.99 0.23 -2.70
N ASN A 42 16.52 0.97 -1.73
CA ASN A 42 17.30 0.42 -0.64
C ASN A 42 16.75 0.95 0.67
N VAL A 43 16.97 0.22 1.77
CA VAL A 43 16.56 0.65 3.12
C VAL A 43 17.10 2.04 3.47
N ASN A 44 18.28 2.39 2.93
CA ASN A 44 19.00 3.65 3.15
C ASN A 44 18.56 4.81 2.24
N ASP A 45 17.80 4.53 1.19
CA ASP A 45 17.30 5.56 0.28
C ASP A 45 16.03 6.18 0.86
N LYS A 46 15.82 7.48 0.62
CA LYS A 46 14.58 8.15 1.01
C LYS A 46 13.54 7.94 -0.08
N PRO A 47 12.29 7.58 0.26
CA PRO A 47 11.23 7.54 -0.72
C PRO A 47 11.01 8.94 -1.30
N THR A 48 10.82 9.04 -2.61
CA THR A 48 10.39 10.30 -3.23
C THR A 48 8.89 10.49 -2.98
N GLU A 49 8.44 11.74 -2.95
CA GLU A 49 7.01 12.07 -2.88
C GLU A 49 6.23 11.42 -4.02
N GLU A 50 6.83 11.35 -5.21
CA GLU A 50 6.25 10.73 -6.40
C GLU A 50 6.05 9.21 -6.24
N ASP A 51 7.05 8.48 -5.72
CA ASP A 51 6.95 7.03 -5.53
C ASP A 51 5.96 6.67 -4.43
N PHE A 52 5.87 7.51 -3.39
CA PHE A 52 4.84 7.38 -2.37
C PHE A 52 3.44 7.49 -2.99
N GLU A 53 3.21 8.51 -3.82
CA GLU A 53 1.92 8.68 -4.50
C GLU A 53 1.59 7.54 -5.46
N LYS A 54 2.56 7.05 -6.24
CA LYS A 54 2.38 5.86 -7.09
C LYS A 54 1.93 4.66 -6.27
N SER A 55 2.58 4.41 -5.13
CA SER A 55 2.19 3.31 -4.23
C SER A 55 0.78 3.47 -3.67
N LEU A 56 0.32 4.70 -3.41
CA LEU A 56 -1.06 4.94 -2.98
C LEU A 56 -2.06 4.69 -4.11
N ILE A 57 -1.73 5.04 -5.35
CA ILE A 57 -2.59 4.78 -6.52
C ILE A 57 -2.75 3.28 -6.72
N ASP A 58 -1.65 2.52 -6.63
CA ASP A 58 -1.70 1.07 -6.74
C ASP A 58 -2.49 0.43 -5.59
N LEU A 59 -2.31 0.92 -4.35
CA LEU A 59 -3.11 0.51 -3.20
C LEU A 59 -4.61 0.71 -3.46
N ARG A 60 -5.00 1.86 -4.01
CA ARG A 60 -6.40 2.15 -4.35
C ARG A 60 -6.93 1.13 -5.35
N ASN A 61 -6.21 0.89 -6.45
CA ASN A 61 -6.61 -0.06 -7.48
C ASN A 61 -6.81 -1.48 -6.90
N LEU A 62 -5.90 -1.91 -6.02
CA LEU A 62 -6.02 -3.19 -5.32
C LEU A 62 -7.24 -3.21 -4.38
N CYS A 63 -7.52 -2.12 -3.66
CA CYS A 63 -8.70 -2.04 -2.81
C CYS A 63 -9.99 -2.16 -3.62
N GLU A 64 -10.09 -1.50 -4.77
CA GLU A 64 -11.23 -1.62 -5.68
C GLU A 64 -11.36 -3.05 -6.23
N LYS A 65 -10.25 -3.65 -6.73
CA LYS A 65 -10.21 -5.03 -7.25
C LYS A 65 -10.61 -6.07 -6.21
N LEU A 66 -10.16 -5.90 -4.97
CA LEU A 66 -10.38 -6.83 -3.85
C LEU A 66 -11.63 -6.48 -3.02
N ASN A 67 -12.38 -5.45 -3.41
CA ASN A 67 -13.57 -4.94 -2.72
C ASN A 67 -13.32 -4.60 -1.23
N VAL A 68 -12.16 -3.99 -0.95
CA VAL A 68 -11.79 -3.51 0.39
C VAL A 68 -12.44 -2.16 0.65
N GLN A 69 -13.26 -2.09 1.69
CA GLN A 69 -14.01 -0.87 2.06
C GLN A 69 -13.36 -0.08 3.20
N GLY A 70 -12.30 -0.62 3.82
CA GLY A 70 -11.66 -0.01 4.97
C GLY A 70 -10.17 -0.32 5.07
N LEU A 71 -9.37 0.72 5.31
CA LEU A 71 -7.93 0.63 5.52
C LEU A 71 -7.59 1.16 6.92
N SER A 72 -6.83 0.36 7.67
CA SER A 72 -6.24 0.80 8.94
C SER A 72 -4.75 1.00 8.71
N VAL A 73 -4.26 2.22 8.94
CA VAL A 73 -2.87 2.59 8.66
C VAL A 73 -2.18 3.14 9.91
N PRO A 74 -0.89 2.85 10.12
CA PRO A 74 -0.09 3.60 11.09
C PRO A 74 0.19 5.01 10.53
N ARG A 75 1.01 5.79 11.25
CA ARG A 75 1.55 7.04 10.71
C ARG A 75 2.51 6.73 9.55
N LEU A 76 1.99 6.76 8.32
CA LEU A 76 2.71 6.37 7.09
C LEU A 76 3.82 7.36 6.74
N GLY A 77 4.99 6.85 6.35
CA GLY A 77 6.10 7.65 5.79
C GLY A 77 6.72 8.69 6.74
N THR A 78 6.23 8.79 7.98
CA THR A 78 6.74 9.74 8.97
C THR A 78 7.75 9.05 9.89
N GLY A 79 8.87 9.70 10.15
CA GLY A 79 9.97 9.15 10.95
C GLY A 79 11.21 8.95 10.09
N LEU A 80 11.67 7.70 9.95
CA LEU A 80 12.89 7.35 9.20
C LEU A 80 12.83 7.77 7.72
N ASP A 81 11.63 7.76 7.13
CA ASP A 81 11.42 8.12 5.72
C ASP A 81 11.24 9.65 5.51
N CYS A 82 11.23 10.44 6.59
CA CYS A 82 11.20 11.91 6.60
C CYS A 82 10.06 12.60 5.81
N LEU A 83 8.99 11.91 5.41
CA LEU A 83 7.85 12.57 4.78
C LEU A 83 7.08 13.43 5.79
N LYS A 84 6.68 14.63 5.36
CA LYS A 84 5.84 15.52 6.18
C LYS A 84 4.45 14.90 6.31
N LEU A 85 3.91 14.89 7.53
CA LEU A 85 2.57 14.35 7.79
C LEU A 85 1.48 15.06 6.97
N GLU A 86 1.65 16.37 6.75
CA GLU A 86 0.75 17.17 5.90
C GLU A 86 0.74 16.64 4.47
N PHE A 87 1.92 16.48 3.86
CA PHE A 87 2.05 15.87 2.53
C PHE A 87 1.39 14.49 2.46
N VAL A 88 1.65 13.61 3.44
CA VAL A 88 1.07 12.26 3.48
C VAL A 88 -0.46 12.32 3.51
N LYS A 89 -1.05 13.20 4.33
CA LYS A 89 -2.50 13.37 4.42
C LYS A 89 -3.06 13.91 3.10
N ASP A 90 -2.40 14.89 2.49
CA ASP A 90 -2.84 15.49 1.23
C ASP A 90 -2.75 14.49 0.07
N ALA A 91 -1.69 13.69 0.00
CA ALA A 91 -1.52 12.62 -0.98
C ALA A 91 -2.61 11.56 -0.82
N ILE A 92 -2.88 11.07 0.40
CA ILE A 92 -3.95 10.12 0.66
C ILE A 92 -5.31 10.70 0.24
N ASN A 93 -5.62 11.92 0.67
CA ASN A 93 -6.88 12.57 0.30
C ASN A 93 -7.03 12.67 -1.21
N ARG A 94 -6.00 13.13 -1.91
CA ARG A 94 -6.02 13.30 -3.37
C ARG A 94 -6.20 11.98 -4.12
N VAL A 95 -5.47 10.93 -3.74
CA VAL A 95 -5.56 9.61 -4.41
C VAL A 95 -6.89 8.92 -4.15
N PHE A 96 -7.40 9.00 -2.91
CA PHE A 96 -8.63 8.32 -2.49
C PHE A 96 -9.89 9.21 -2.61
N THR A 97 -9.77 10.42 -3.15
CA THR A 97 -10.93 11.29 -3.43
C THR A 97 -11.90 10.56 -4.35
N GLY A 98 -13.18 10.55 -3.96
CA GLY A 98 -14.26 9.89 -4.71
C GLY A 98 -14.36 8.37 -4.49
N CYS A 99 -13.48 7.77 -3.69
CA CYS A 99 -13.55 6.35 -3.35
C CYS A 99 -14.43 6.12 -2.12
N ASN A 100 -15.20 5.03 -2.12
CA ASN A 100 -15.95 4.60 -0.93
C ASN A 100 -15.09 3.72 0.00
N ILE A 101 -13.89 4.19 0.34
CA ILE A 101 -12.92 3.49 1.19
C ILE A 101 -12.68 4.32 2.44
N ARG A 102 -12.97 3.76 3.63
CA ARG A 102 -12.71 4.44 4.90
C ARG A 102 -11.28 4.20 5.35
N ILE A 103 -10.47 5.26 5.39
CA ILE A 103 -9.10 5.20 5.89
C ILE A 103 -9.07 5.69 7.35
N THR A 104 -8.49 4.89 8.24
CA THR A 104 -8.31 5.24 9.66
C THR A 104 -6.83 5.18 10.02
N MET A 105 -6.27 6.33 10.38
CA MET A 105 -4.87 6.46 10.80
C MET A 105 -4.76 6.41 12.32
N TYR A 106 -3.95 5.49 12.85
CA TYR A 106 -3.74 5.32 14.29
C TYR A 106 -2.42 5.95 14.75
N TYR A 107 -2.44 6.47 15.98
CA TYR A 107 -1.30 7.02 16.70
C TYR A 107 -1.19 6.29 18.04
N LEU A 108 0.05 6.11 18.53
CA LEU A 108 0.34 5.58 19.86
C LEU A 108 0.64 6.72 20.83
#